data_AF-A0A1I5AHX3-F1
#
_entry.id   AF-A0A1I5AHX3-F1
#
_cell.length_a   1.000
_cell.length_b   1.000
_cell.length_c   1.000
_cell.angle_alpha   90.00
_cell.angle_beta   90.00
_cell.angle_gamma   90.00
#
_symmetry.space_group_name_H-M   'P 1'
#
loop_
_entity.id
_entity.type
_entity.pdbx_description
1 polymer ?
#
loop_
_entity_poly.entity_id
_entity_poly.type
_entity_poly.pdbx_seq_one_letter_code
_entity_poly.pdbx_strand_id
1 'polypeptide(L)' 'MDDERKSSKAGERAAEGLREATAKEEAKNESKTGHDLGKGADRFEERSKSSDGKSAEEKQKG' A
#
# COMPACT_ATOMS: atom_id res chain seq x y z
N MET A 1 28.69 -2.51 6.99
CA MET A 1 27.61 -3.33 7.59
C MET A 1 26.79 -3.76 6.40
N ASP A 2 27.30 -4.77 5.70
CA ASP A 2 26.81 -5.20 4.40
C ASP A 2 26.23 -6.59 4.62
N ASP A 3 25.09 -6.63 5.32
CA ASP A 3 24.19 -7.77 5.28
C ASP A 3 23.60 -7.81 3.87
N GLU A 4 24.36 -8.37 2.94
CA GLU A 4 23.89 -8.83 1.64
C GLU A 4 22.78 -9.84 1.96
N ARG A 5 21.54 -9.36 2.04
CA ARG A 5 20.35 -10.18 2.32
C ARG A 5 20.26 -11.21 1.19
N LYS A 6 20.83 -12.39 1.40
CA LYS A 6 20.79 -13.49 0.45
C LYS A 6 19.34 -13.93 0.32
N SER A 7 18.68 -13.39 -0.70
CA SER A 7 17.38 -13.81 -1.18
C SER A 7 17.43 -15.32 -1.37
N SER A 8 16.77 -16.08 -0.51
CA SER A 8 16.65 -17.52 -0.68
C SER A 8 15.50 -17.79 -1.65
N LYS A 9 15.57 -18.88 -2.44
CA LYS A 9 14.46 -19.29 -3.32
C LYS A 9 13.13 -19.44 -2.56
N ALA A 10 13.20 -19.79 -1.27
CA ALA A 10 12.03 -19.83 -0.39
C ALA A 10 11.50 -18.42 -0.07
N GLY A 11 12.39 -17.46 0.20
CA GLY A 11 12.04 -16.06 0.41
C GLY A 11 11.40 -15.40 -0.81
N GLU A 12 11.89 -15.70 -2.02
CA GLU A 12 11.31 -15.19 -3.26
C GLU A 12 9.89 -15.71 -3.48
N ARG A 13 9.68 -17.02 -3.31
CA ARG A 13 8.34 -17.64 -3.41
C ARG A 13 7.38 -17.11 -2.36
N ALA A 14 7.86 -16.90 -1.14
CA ALA A 14 7.04 -16.31 -0.07
C ALA A 14 6.65 -14.86 -0.42
N ALA A 15 7.59 -14.07 -0.95
CA ALA A 15 7.31 -12.70 -1.38
C ALA A 15 6.35 -12.66 -2.57
N GLU A 16 6.48 -13.56 -3.54
CA GLU A 16 5.56 -13.70 -4.67
C GLU A 16 4.15 -14.06 -4.21
N GLY A 17 4.02 -15.09 -3.36
CA GLY A 17 2.73 -15.51 -2.81
C GLY A 17 2.07 -14.39 -1.99
N LEU A 18 2.86 -13.62 -1.23
CA LEU A 18 2.35 -12.47 -0.50
C LEU A 18 1.79 -11.40 -1.45
N ARG A 19 2.53 -11.07 -2.53
CA ARG A 19 2.09 -10.09 -3.55
C ARG A 19 0.81 -10.52 -4.26
N GLU A 20 0.69 -11.81 -4.59
CA GLU A 20 -0.51 -12.33 -5.24
C GLU A 20 -1.73 -12.27 -4.32
N ALA A 21 -1.55 -12.61 -3.03
CA ALA A 21 -2.61 -12.54 -2.03
C ALA A 21 -3.10 -11.09 -1.82
N THR A 22 -2.19 -10.12 -1.71
CA THR A 22 -2.57 -8.71 -1.61
C THR A 22 -3.29 -8.22 -2.86
N ALA A 23 -2.81 -8.57 -4.06
CA ALA A 23 -3.49 -8.16 -5.30
C ALA A 23 -4.95 -8.68 -5.38
N LYS A 24 -5.19 -9.92 -4.94
CA LYS A 24 -6.55 -10.48 -4.87
C LYS A 24 -7.43 -9.77 -3.85
N GLU A 25 -6.86 -9.42 -2.69
CA GLU A 25 -7.59 -8.68 -1.67
C GLU A 25 -7.93 -7.25 -2.11
N GLU A 26 -6.97 -6.56 -2.73
CA GLU A 26 -7.17 -5.23 -3.31
C GLU A 26 -8.29 -5.23 -4.34
N ALA A 27 -8.24 -6.12 -5.34
CA ALA A 27 -9.28 -6.21 -6.37
C ALA A 27 -10.67 -6.51 -5.76
N LYS A 28 -10.73 -7.38 -4.75
CA LYS A 28 -11.97 -7.65 -4.01
C LYS A 28 -12.48 -6.41 -3.28
N ASN A 29 -11.59 -5.62 -2.68
CA ASN A 29 -11.97 -4.42 -1.96
C ASN A 29 -12.48 -3.34 -2.91
N GLU A 30 -11.74 -3.07 -3.99
CA GLU A 30 -12.11 -2.12 -5.06
C GLU A 30 -13.48 -2.48 -5.67
N SER A 31 -13.74 -3.77 -5.93
CA SER A 31 -15.04 -4.24 -6.41
C SER A 31 -16.20 -3.97 -5.43
N LYS A 32 -15.93 -3.99 -4.12
CA LYS A 32 -16.94 -3.73 -3.08
C LYS A 32 -17.19 -2.24 -2.88
N THR A 33 -16.14 -1.41 -2.99
CA THR A 33 -16.24 0.05 -2.87
C THR A 33 -16.74 0.70 -4.16
N GLY A 34 -16.83 -0.04 -5.27
CA GLY A 34 -17.36 0.44 -6.54
C GLY A 34 -16.45 1.43 -7.28
N HIS A 35 -15.21 1.59 -6.81
CA HIS A 35 -14.16 2.39 -7.44
C HIS A 35 -12.78 1.88 -7.03
N ASP A 36 -11.79 2.16 -7.86
CA ASP A 36 -10.39 1.85 -7.58
C ASP A 36 -9.89 2.74 -6.44
N LEU A 37 -9.26 2.12 -5.44
CA LEU A 37 -8.74 2.85 -4.29
C LEU A 37 -7.36 3.41 -4.61
N GLY A 38 -7.04 4.58 -4.08
CA GLY A 38 -5.68 5.11 -4.13
C GLY A 38 -4.69 4.10 -3.53
N LYS A 39 -3.47 4.04 -4.10
CA LYS A 39 -2.36 3.19 -3.65
C LYS A 39 -1.13 4.03 -3.35
N GLY A 40 -0.26 3.54 -2.46
CA GLY A 40 0.98 4.24 -2.11
C GLY A 40 0.75 5.68 -1.61
N ALA A 41 1.39 6.65 -2.26
CA ALA A 41 1.29 8.07 -1.92
C ALA A 41 -0.13 8.62 -2.08
N ASP A 42 -0.86 8.21 -3.12
CA ASP A 42 -2.22 8.67 -3.35
C ASP A 42 -3.17 8.22 -2.23
N ARG A 43 -3.00 6.99 -1.74
CA ARG A 43 -3.76 6.47 -0.58
C ARG A 43 -3.46 7.26 0.68
N PHE A 44 -2.21 7.64 0.86
CA PHE A 44 -1.78 8.39 2.03
C PHE A 44 -2.37 9.81 2.03
N GLU A 45 -2.42 10.46 0.87
CA GLU A 45 -3.09 11.75 0.70
C GLU A 45 -4.60 11.65 0.90
N GLU A 46 -5.25 10.65 0.30
CA GLU A 46 -6.69 10.40 0.47
C GLU A 46 -7.04 10.20 1.96
N ARG A 47 -6.28 9.35 2.66
CA ARG A 47 -6.45 9.11 4.11
C ARG A 47 -6.14 10.35 4.95
N SER A 48 -5.21 11.20 4.52
CA SER A 48 -4.92 12.45 5.22
C SER A 48 -6.11 13.40 5.13
N LYS A 49 -6.70 13.50 3.94
CA LYS A 49 -7.88 14.32 3.66
C LYS A 49 -9.15 13.76 4.30
N SER A 50 -9.25 12.45 4.51
CA SER A 50 -10.49 11.84 5.03
C SER A 50 -10.85 12.29 6.45
N SER A 51 -9.89 12.75 7.25
CA SER A 51 -10.15 13.23 8.61
C SER A 51 -10.71 14.66 8.62
N ASP A 52 -9.98 15.60 8.00
CA ASP A 52 -10.22 17.05 8.18
C ASP A 52 -10.18 17.82 6.85
N GLY A 53 -10.22 17.11 5.72
CA GLY A 53 -10.12 17.68 4.37
C GLY A 53 -8.72 18.12 3.93
N LYS A 54 -7.76 18.19 4.85
CA LYS A 54 -6.39 18.66 4.60
C LYS A 54 -5.45 17.58 4.08
N SER A 55 -4.60 17.93 3.12
CA SER A 55 -3.53 17.08 2.58
C SER A 55 -2.47 16.78 3.64
N ALA A 56 -1.66 15.74 3.44
CA ALA A 56 -0.65 15.36 4.42
C ALA A 56 0.36 16.49 4.66
N GLU A 57 0.81 17.15 3.58
CA GLU A 57 1.72 18.28 3.65
C GLU A 57 1.14 19.48 4.43
N GLU A 58 -0.16 19.77 4.23
CA GLU A 58 -0.85 20.85 4.95
C GLU A 58 -0.93 20.57 6.46
N LYS A 59 -1.04 19.30 6.86
CA LYS A 59 -1.01 18.91 8.27
C LYS A 59 0.39 18.99 8.89
N GLN A 60 1.44 18.76 8.09
CA GLN A 60 2.82 18.88 8.58
C GLN A 60 3.25 20.33 8.80
N LYS A 61 2.67 21.27 8.05
CA LYS A 61 2.94 22.71 8.17
C LYS A 61 2.09 23.40 9.25
N GLY A 62 1.20 22.65 9.92
CA GLY A 62 0.23 23.15 10.90
C GLY A 62 0.84 23.64 12.20
#